data_AF-A0A5R9FBG6-F1
#
_entry.id   AF-A0A5R9FBG6-F1
#
_cell.length_a   1.000
_cell.length_b   1.000
_cell.length_c   1.000
_cell.angle_alpha   90.00
_cell.angle_beta   90.00
_cell.angle_gamma   90.00
#
_symmetry.space_group_name_H-M   'P 1'
#
loop_
_entity.id
_entity.type
_entity.pdbx_description
1 polymer ?
#
loop_
_entity_poly.entity_id
_entity_poly.type
_entity_poly.pdbx_seq_one_letter_code
_entity_poly.pdbx_strand_id
1 'polypeptide(L)'
;MGKKAILLRVISIFVIFGGFILYISNDRAQEPSFKVNEDEFTVFEEKEAMFEEVYKGKASTALAASYGLVKKLDLEFPLIEARRTVSIEQAWYSQEGLFLLYSLELKKEDRNESDIPYLWFDELSFQKEGEKEVRLPVEKSNESIYQNWLTPGVVYKHRIYRGVLVRPDYARVAYDKSQTLWEWGKTDSLALVSPSLQNREKDQTFKLKDISLPIKANLAQKDALETFQINKEIQMDNGQNIRLDSLEMGINSNRLYFTPGENTPPVQTILADFWIPNMASEWDGMYSTDNSVSYDEEGKPYIRLQPFHSKPKKLDMTLQGIEFAGEEGMSFEVSHQMLQKAIELTTHSEVEVDEFVGNVNEMEIFFNGFKNENVSGNNMGETVNIRIKVKNPTGDRFPIWFRNYTSQMENLKHNVVSANDVPIPPEGPIIKISNTKGEIAESFGGMSERGPGEFTQSIIIEKEFLERSDGLKIELLNFPTYVEVKEQAITVPIAATEE
;
A
#
# COMPACT_ATOMS: atom_id res chain seq x y z
N MET A 1 -5.90 -4.29 80.77
CA MET A 1 -4.78 -4.16 79.80
C MET A 1 -4.43 -2.70 79.64
N GLY A 2 -3.17 -2.31 79.88
CA GLY A 2 -2.76 -0.90 79.85
C GLY A 2 -2.75 -0.34 78.42
N LYS A 3 -3.16 0.93 78.25
CA LYS A 3 -3.17 1.66 76.96
C LYS A 3 -1.85 1.52 76.17
N LYS A 4 -0.71 1.38 76.86
CA LYS A 4 0.61 1.12 76.25
C LYS A 4 0.70 -0.21 75.50
N ALA A 5 0.07 -1.28 76.00
CA ALA A 5 0.09 -2.60 75.36
C ALA A 5 -0.76 -2.63 74.07
N ILE A 6 -1.83 -1.84 74.03
CA ILE A 6 -2.67 -1.67 72.84
C ILE A 6 -1.90 -0.87 71.78
N LEU A 7 -1.26 0.24 72.18
CA LEU A 7 -0.44 1.06 71.28
C LEU A 7 0.72 0.25 70.67
N LEU A 8 1.42 -0.56 71.48
CA LEU A 8 2.50 -1.41 70.99
C LEU A 8 2.01 -2.42 69.94
N ARG A 9 0.85 -3.05 70.17
CA ARG A 9 0.24 -3.99 69.21
C ARG A 9 -0.15 -3.31 67.90
N VAL A 10 -0.73 -2.10 67.98
CA VAL A 10 -1.09 -1.33 66.77
C VAL A 10 0.16 -0.96 65.97
N ILE A 11 1.22 -0.47 66.64
CA ILE A 11 2.50 -0.16 65.98
C ILE A 11 3.09 -1.42 65.32
N SER A 12 3.11 -2.56 66.03
CA SER A 12 3.62 -3.82 65.45
C SER A 12 2.82 -4.27 64.22
N ILE A 13 1.49 -4.13 64.23
CA ILE A 13 0.65 -4.44 63.05
C ILE A 13 1.00 -3.51 61.89
N PHE A 14 1.13 -2.20 62.13
CA PHE A 14 1.51 -1.24 61.07
C PHE A 14 2.90 -1.49 60.51
N VAL A 15 3.88 -1.87 61.34
CA VAL A 15 5.23 -2.22 60.88
C VAL A 15 5.22 -3.50 60.05
N ILE A 16 4.49 -4.54 60.48
CA ILE A 16 4.37 -5.79 59.71
C ILE A 16 3.64 -5.53 58.39
N PHE A 17 2.57 -4.74 58.41
CA PHE A 17 1.81 -4.41 57.20
C PHE A 17 2.63 -3.54 56.24
N GLY A 18 3.38 -2.56 56.76
CA GLY A 18 4.32 -1.76 55.96
C GLY A 18 5.44 -2.61 55.36
N GLY A 19 6.00 -3.55 56.13
CA GLY A 19 6.98 -4.52 55.65
C GLY A 19 6.41 -5.47 54.58
N PHE A 20 5.16 -5.89 54.73
CA PHE A 20 4.46 -6.72 53.75
C PHE A 20 4.15 -5.96 52.45
N ILE A 21 3.75 -4.69 52.53
CA ILE A 21 3.58 -3.82 51.36
C ILE A 21 4.91 -3.61 50.63
N LEU A 22 5.99 -3.33 51.37
CA LEU A 22 7.33 -3.17 50.78
C LEU A 22 7.82 -4.47 50.15
N TYR A 23 7.59 -5.61 50.81
CA TYR A 23 7.92 -6.93 50.27
C TYR A 23 7.16 -7.22 48.97
N ILE A 24 5.83 -7.04 48.96
CA ILE A 24 5.02 -7.23 47.73
C ILE A 24 5.41 -6.23 46.64
N SER A 25 5.71 -4.98 46.99
CA SER A 25 6.14 -3.97 46.02
C SER A 25 7.51 -4.33 45.42
N ASN A 26 8.41 -4.89 46.21
CA ASN A 26 9.73 -5.34 45.76
C ASN A 26 9.63 -6.64 44.94
N ASP A 27 8.79 -7.59 45.35
CA ASP A 27 8.50 -8.83 44.63
C ASP A 27 7.86 -8.56 43.27
N ARG A 28 6.97 -7.57 43.19
CA ARG A 28 6.41 -7.07 41.91
C ARG A 28 7.41 -6.30 41.04
N ALA A 29 8.51 -5.80 41.63
CA ALA A 29 9.56 -5.09 40.92
C ALA A 29 10.68 -6.03 40.42
N GLN A 30 10.71 -7.29 40.88
CA GLN A 30 11.67 -8.28 40.41
C GLN A 30 11.17 -8.93 39.11
N GLU A 31 12.09 -9.11 38.15
CA GLU A 31 11.77 -9.82 36.92
C GLU A 31 11.30 -11.25 37.22
N PRO A 32 10.33 -11.79 36.45
CA PRO A 32 9.81 -13.13 36.69
C PRO A 32 10.91 -14.20 36.68
N SER A 33 10.91 -15.09 37.67
CA SER A 33 11.97 -16.09 37.83
C SER A 33 11.87 -17.30 36.89
N PHE A 34 10.88 -17.35 35.99
CA PHE A 34 10.71 -18.48 35.06
C PHE A 34 11.49 -18.24 33.77
N LYS A 35 12.03 -19.30 33.18
CA LYS A 35 12.69 -19.21 31.86
C LYS A 35 11.63 -19.21 30.76
N VAL A 36 11.74 -18.29 29.81
CA VAL A 36 10.93 -18.26 28.58
C VAL A 36 11.34 -19.44 27.68
N ASN A 37 10.39 -20.02 26.95
CA ASN A 37 10.65 -21.11 26.03
C ASN A 37 11.33 -20.60 24.74
N GLU A 38 12.66 -20.60 24.71
CA GLU A 38 13.46 -20.12 23.56
C GLU A 38 13.25 -20.96 22.28
N ASP A 39 12.63 -22.13 22.35
CA ASP A 39 12.27 -22.92 21.16
C ASP A 39 11.02 -22.36 20.44
N GLU A 40 10.17 -21.62 21.17
CA GLU A 40 8.91 -21.05 20.66
C GLU A 40 8.96 -19.52 20.57
N PHE A 41 9.91 -18.87 21.25
CA PHE A 41 10.01 -17.42 21.35
C PHE A 41 11.42 -16.93 21.01
N THR A 42 11.49 -15.81 20.28
CA THR A 42 12.75 -15.09 20.04
C THR A 42 12.98 -14.10 21.18
N VAL A 43 13.91 -14.43 22.09
CA VAL A 43 14.18 -13.64 23.29
C VAL A 43 15.33 -12.68 23.06
N PHE A 44 15.10 -11.40 23.35
CA PHE A 44 16.09 -10.33 23.26
C PHE A 44 16.54 -9.88 24.64
N GLU A 45 17.83 -9.61 24.80
CA GLU A 45 18.42 -9.05 26.03
C GLU A 45 18.38 -7.51 26.05
N GLU A 46 18.39 -6.88 24.89
CA GLU A 46 18.41 -5.42 24.72
C GLU A 46 17.12 -4.93 24.04
N LYS A 47 16.57 -3.80 24.55
CA LYS A 47 15.31 -3.24 24.03
C LYS A 47 15.47 -2.76 22.59
N GLU A 48 16.65 -2.22 22.27
CA GLU A 48 17.02 -1.69 20.97
C GLU A 48 17.02 -2.80 19.92
N ALA A 49 17.66 -3.94 20.20
CA ALA A 49 17.65 -5.11 19.31
C ALA A 49 16.24 -5.66 19.09
N MET A 50 15.39 -5.67 20.13
CA MET A 50 13.99 -6.03 20.00
C MET A 50 13.23 -5.08 19.07
N PHE A 51 13.43 -3.76 19.21
CA PHE A 51 12.80 -2.78 18.32
C PHE A 51 13.30 -2.89 16.88
N GLU A 52 14.58 -3.15 16.66
CA GLU A 52 15.12 -3.41 15.32
C GLU A 52 14.43 -4.60 14.67
N GLU A 53 14.25 -5.71 15.40
CA GLU A 53 13.49 -6.86 14.93
C GLU A 53 12.02 -6.50 14.65
N VAL A 54 11.39 -5.74 15.54
CA VAL A 54 10.02 -5.26 15.38
C VAL A 54 9.86 -4.45 14.09
N TYR A 55 10.83 -3.63 13.73
CA TYR A 55 10.73 -2.74 12.58
C TYR A 55 11.17 -3.38 11.24
N LYS A 56 11.84 -4.53 11.25
CA LYS A 56 12.28 -5.22 10.01
C LYS A 56 11.14 -5.56 9.06
N GLY A 57 9.95 -5.89 9.56
CA GLY A 57 8.86 -6.32 8.69
C GLY A 57 8.09 -5.19 7.97
N LYS A 58 8.37 -3.90 8.25
CA LYS A 58 7.77 -2.73 7.57
C LYS A 58 8.71 -1.52 7.57
N ALA A 59 9.22 -1.19 6.38
CA ALA A 59 10.06 -0.01 6.10
C ALA A 59 9.50 1.29 6.64
N SER A 60 8.23 1.55 6.36
CA SER A 60 7.54 2.79 6.68
C SER A 60 7.55 3.08 8.18
N THR A 61 7.40 2.05 9.02
CA THR A 61 7.42 2.17 10.48
C THR A 61 8.82 2.48 11.01
N ALA A 62 9.85 1.79 10.51
CA ALA A 62 11.25 2.03 10.89
C ALA A 62 11.64 3.48 10.58
N LEU A 63 11.29 3.95 9.38
CA LEU A 63 11.56 5.31 8.94
C LEU A 63 10.78 6.32 9.77
N ALA A 64 9.48 6.10 9.99
CA ALA A 64 8.65 6.95 10.83
C ALA A 64 9.21 7.08 12.26
N ALA A 65 9.73 5.98 12.84
CA ALA A 65 10.37 6.00 14.14
C ALA A 65 11.65 6.85 14.13
N SER A 66 12.47 6.75 13.08
CA SER A 66 13.70 7.56 12.93
C SER A 66 13.44 9.06 12.81
N TYR A 67 12.28 9.46 12.26
CA TYR A 67 11.82 10.86 12.20
C TYR A 67 11.01 11.30 13.44
N GLY A 68 10.91 10.46 14.47
CA GLY A 68 10.19 10.79 15.71
C GLY A 68 8.67 10.92 15.54
N LEU A 69 8.11 10.36 14.46
CA LEU A 69 6.67 10.36 14.20
C LEU A 69 5.94 9.32 15.06
N VAL A 70 6.62 8.23 15.39
CA VAL A 70 6.12 7.19 16.29
C VAL A 70 6.14 7.69 17.73
N LYS A 71 4.96 7.79 18.34
CA LYS A 71 4.81 8.23 19.73
C LYS A 71 4.98 7.06 20.67
N LYS A 72 5.87 7.20 21.65
CA LYS A 72 5.94 6.33 22.83
C LYS A 72 4.78 6.69 23.76
N LEU A 73 4.00 5.70 24.15
CA LEU A 73 2.76 5.88 24.89
C LEU A 73 2.83 5.31 26.31
N ASP A 74 3.47 4.15 26.47
CA ASP A 74 3.63 3.43 27.74
C ASP A 74 2.32 3.34 28.55
N LEU A 75 1.18 3.10 27.87
CA LEU A 75 -0.15 3.02 28.50
C LEU A 75 -0.42 1.61 28.99
N GLU A 76 -0.59 1.42 30.30
CA GLU A 76 -0.80 0.11 30.91
C GLU A 76 -2.25 -0.13 31.31
N PHE A 77 -2.77 -1.33 30.98
CA PHE A 77 -4.12 -1.75 31.32
C PHE A 77 -4.06 -3.10 32.06
N PRO A 78 -4.31 -3.13 33.39
CA PRO A 78 -4.30 -4.36 34.14
C PRO A 78 -5.57 -5.18 33.84
N LEU A 79 -5.37 -6.43 33.45
CA LEU A 79 -6.43 -7.41 33.24
C LEU A 79 -6.47 -8.36 34.44
N ILE A 80 -7.30 -8.02 35.42
CA ILE A 80 -7.40 -8.75 36.69
C ILE A 80 -7.76 -10.23 36.45
N GLU A 81 -8.74 -10.48 35.58
CA GLU A 81 -9.20 -11.84 35.25
C GLU A 81 -8.12 -12.66 34.55
N ALA A 82 -7.39 -12.03 33.64
CA ALA A 82 -6.30 -12.65 32.92
C ALA A 82 -4.98 -12.61 33.69
N ARG A 83 -4.92 -12.04 34.91
CA ARG A 83 -3.71 -11.83 35.73
C ARG A 83 -2.49 -11.39 34.92
N ARG A 84 -2.68 -10.42 34.03
CA ARG A 84 -1.63 -9.87 33.17
C ARG A 84 -1.88 -8.40 32.91
N THR A 85 -0.84 -7.67 32.54
CA THR A 85 -0.94 -6.30 32.05
C THR A 85 -0.77 -6.29 30.52
N VAL A 86 -1.66 -5.58 29.82
CA VAL A 86 -1.41 -5.18 28.43
C VAL A 86 -0.88 -3.75 28.42
N SER A 87 0.20 -3.51 27.69
CA SER A 87 0.76 -2.17 27.54
C SER A 87 0.75 -1.76 26.07
N ILE A 88 0.26 -0.56 25.78
CA ILE A 88 0.45 0.07 24.48
C ILE A 88 1.76 0.84 24.54
N GLU A 89 2.77 0.33 23.86
CA GLU A 89 4.16 0.84 23.90
C GLU A 89 4.31 2.03 22.97
N GLN A 90 3.81 1.89 21.73
CA GLN A 90 3.93 2.92 20.70
C GLN A 90 2.71 2.95 19.80
N ALA A 91 2.43 4.14 19.25
CA ALA A 91 1.44 4.29 18.20
C ALA A 91 1.82 5.39 17.22
N TRP A 92 1.34 5.24 15.99
CA TRP A 92 1.48 6.21 14.92
C TRP A 92 0.33 6.03 13.94
N TYR A 93 -0.17 7.12 13.37
CA TYR A 93 -1.23 7.07 12.38
C TYR A 93 -0.74 7.70 11.08
N SER A 94 -0.91 6.98 9.97
CA SER A 94 -0.53 7.39 8.62
C SER A 94 -1.65 7.12 7.62
N GLN A 95 -1.41 7.42 6.34
CA GLN A 95 -2.34 7.04 5.26
C GLN A 95 -2.53 5.51 5.14
N GLU A 96 -1.56 4.72 5.60
CA GLU A 96 -1.67 3.25 5.67
C GLU A 96 -2.50 2.76 6.87
N GLY A 97 -2.89 3.65 7.78
CA GLY A 97 -3.71 3.35 8.96
C GLY A 97 -2.99 3.58 10.29
N LEU A 98 -3.55 3.00 11.34
CA LEU A 98 -2.99 3.01 12.69
C LEU A 98 -1.93 1.91 12.83
N PHE A 99 -0.68 2.30 13.01
CA PHE A 99 0.35 1.45 13.59
C PHE A 99 0.23 1.45 15.12
N LEU A 100 0.26 0.25 15.71
CA LEU A 100 0.23 0.03 17.15
C LEU A 100 1.25 -1.05 17.53
N LEU A 101 2.18 -0.72 18.42
CA LEU A 101 3.00 -1.70 19.11
C LEU A 101 2.47 -1.87 20.52
N TYR A 102 2.12 -3.09 20.89
CA TYR A 102 1.67 -3.43 22.23
C TYR A 102 2.44 -4.63 22.78
N SER A 103 2.43 -4.77 24.09
CA SER A 103 3.07 -5.87 24.79
C SER A 103 2.16 -6.50 25.83
N LEU A 104 2.39 -7.77 26.14
CA LEU A 104 1.68 -8.53 27.15
C LEU A 104 2.68 -9.21 28.07
N GLU A 105 2.44 -9.16 29.38
CA GLU A 105 3.19 -9.99 30.32
C GLU A 105 3.00 -11.48 30.00
N LEU A 106 4.13 -12.17 29.87
CA LEU A 106 4.18 -13.62 29.78
C LEU A 106 3.93 -14.23 31.15
N LYS A 107 3.30 -15.40 31.13
CA LYS A 107 3.14 -16.23 32.31
C LYS A 107 3.91 -17.53 32.19
N LYS A 108 4.12 -18.18 33.34
CA LYS A 108 4.76 -19.49 33.41
C LYS A 108 4.01 -20.57 32.60
N GLU A 109 2.69 -20.43 32.49
CA GLU A 109 1.84 -21.32 31.70
C GLU A 109 1.79 -21.00 30.20
N ASP A 110 2.30 -19.84 29.75
CA ASP A 110 2.38 -19.49 28.33
C ASP A 110 3.58 -20.21 27.71
N ARG A 111 3.37 -21.40 27.14
CA ARG A 111 4.45 -22.25 26.61
C ARG A 111 4.76 -21.96 25.15
N ASN A 112 3.73 -21.54 24.41
CA ASN A 112 3.79 -21.26 22.98
C ASN A 112 3.02 -19.96 22.68
N GLU A 113 3.18 -19.39 21.49
CA GLU A 113 2.50 -18.14 21.14
C GLU A 113 0.96 -18.24 21.17
N SER A 114 0.43 -19.41 20.85
CA SER A 114 -1.02 -19.65 20.82
C SER A 114 -1.68 -19.63 22.20
N ASP A 115 -0.89 -19.77 23.27
CA ASP A 115 -1.36 -19.63 24.64
C ASP A 115 -1.75 -18.19 25.00
N ILE A 116 -1.26 -17.21 24.22
CA ILE A 116 -1.27 -15.79 24.54
C ILE A 116 -2.36 -15.07 23.74
N PRO A 117 -3.30 -14.37 24.40
CA PRO A 117 -4.39 -13.68 23.71
C PRO A 117 -3.90 -12.48 22.89
N TYR A 118 -4.63 -12.14 21.82
CA TYR A 118 -4.35 -11.03 20.91
C TYR A 118 -5.25 -9.82 21.20
N LEU A 119 -4.72 -8.62 21.07
CA LEU A 119 -5.54 -7.40 21.10
C LEU A 119 -6.44 -7.36 19.87
N TRP A 120 -7.73 -7.13 20.09
CA TRP A 120 -8.76 -7.02 19.06
C TRP A 120 -9.64 -5.81 19.27
N PHE A 121 -9.97 -5.08 18.20
CA PHE A 121 -10.98 -4.01 18.19
C PHE A 121 -11.63 -3.93 16.80
N ASP A 122 -12.88 -3.45 16.75
CA ASP A 122 -13.67 -3.39 15.51
C ASP A 122 -13.84 -1.98 14.98
N GLU A 123 -13.54 -0.94 15.76
CA GLU A 123 -13.75 0.45 15.39
C GLU A 123 -12.63 1.35 15.91
N LEU A 124 -12.32 2.40 15.15
CA LEU A 124 -11.51 3.53 15.55
C LEU A 124 -12.41 4.76 15.72
N SER A 125 -12.19 5.49 16.79
CA SER A 125 -12.82 6.79 17.04
C SER A 125 -11.82 7.91 16.79
N PHE A 126 -12.28 8.93 16.09
CA PHE A 126 -11.54 10.13 15.74
C PHE A 126 -12.27 11.35 16.29
N GLN A 127 -11.52 12.24 16.93
CA GLN A 127 -12.09 13.45 17.52
C GLN A 127 -11.23 14.68 17.18
N LYS A 128 -11.91 15.77 16.85
CA LYS A 128 -11.36 17.12 16.69
C LYS A 128 -12.10 18.06 17.64
N GLU A 129 -11.38 18.97 18.29
CA GLU A 129 -11.98 19.91 19.25
C GLU A 129 -13.11 20.73 18.60
N GLY A 130 -14.26 20.80 19.28
CA GLY A 130 -15.45 21.49 18.78
C GLY A 130 -16.29 20.72 17.76
N GLU A 131 -15.79 19.58 17.26
CA GLU A 131 -16.47 18.76 16.26
C GLU A 131 -17.10 17.50 16.87
N LYS A 132 -18.07 16.91 16.16
CA LYS A 132 -18.69 15.64 16.55
C LYS A 132 -17.74 14.48 16.28
N GLU A 133 -17.59 13.58 17.26
CA GLU A 133 -16.84 12.31 17.12
C GLU A 133 -17.25 11.53 15.85
N VAL A 134 -16.26 11.05 15.10
CA VAL A 134 -16.47 10.15 13.97
C VAL A 134 -15.89 8.78 14.32
N ARG A 135 -16.71 7.74 14.20
CA ARG A 135 -16.30 6.34 14.38
C ARG A 135 -16.31 5.64 13.04
N LEU A 136 -15.21 4.96 12.74
CA LEU A 136 -15.06 4.14 11.55
C LEU A 136 -14.81 2.67 11.94
N PRO A 137 -15.52 1.71 11.33
CA PRO A 137 -15.13 0.32 11.41
C PRO A 137 -13.72 0.12 10.86
N VAL A 138 -13.02 -0.87 11.39
CA VAL A 138 -11.74 -1.32 10.83
C VAL A 138 -11.99 -2.33 9.72
N GLU A 139 -11.17 -2.28 8.67
CA GLU A 139 -11.27 -3.18 7.53
C GLU A 139 -11.23 -4.63 8.02
N LYS A 140 -12.19 -5.45 7.57
CA LYS A 140 -12.21 -6.87 7.91
C LYS A 140 -11.76 -7.74 6.74
N SER A 141 -10.48 -7.70 6.38
CA SER A 141 -9.93 -8.66 5.42
C SER A 141 -10.03 -10.08 5.99
N ASN A 142 -10.44 -11.03 5.14
CA ASN A 142 -10.46 -12.44 5.49
C ASN A 142 -9.03 -12.85 5.87
N GLU A 143 -8.82 -13.14 7.16
CA GLU A 143 -7.60 -13.71 7.77
C GLU A 143 -6.38 -12.78 7.98
N SER A 144 -6.35 -11.52 7.52
CA SER A 144 -5.11 -10.71 7.55
C SER A 144 -5.16 -9.32 8.19
N ILE A 145 -6.26 -8.86 8.79
CA ILE A 145 -6.32 -7.51 9.42
C ILE A 145 -5.34 -7.36 10.58
N TYR A 146 -4.98 -8.50 11.18
CA TYR A 146 -3.87 -8.62 12.10
C TYR A 146 -2.75 -9.30 11.33
N GLN A 147 -2.22 -8.65 10.29
CA GLN A 147 -0.89 -8.98 9.82
C GLN A 147 0.01 -8.69 11.02
N ASN A 148 0.23 -9.69 11.87
CA ASN A 148 1.32 -9.67 12.82
C ASN A 148 2.54 -9.79 11.91
N TRP A 149 2.99 -8.65 11.40
CA TRP A 149 4.11 -8.55 10.47
C TRP A 149 5.45 -8.71 11.18
N LEU A 150 5.39 -8.88 12.50
CA LEU A 150 6.49 -9.34 13.31
C LEU A 150 6.72 -10.83 13.11
N THR A 151 7.98 -11.22 13.19
CA THR A 151 8.37 -12.58 13.54
C THR A 151 7.52 -13.01 14.76
N PRO A 152 6.76 -14.12 14.67
CA PRO A 152 6.04 -14.68 15.81
C PRO A 152 6.95 -14.79 17.05
N GLY A 153 6.42 -14.44 18.22
CA GLY A 153 7.09 -14.71 19.49
C GLY A 153 8.26 -13.80 19.90
N VAL A 154 8.32 -12.53 19.49
CA VAL A 154 9.35 -11.57 19.97
C VAL A 154 9.16 -11.24 21.46
N VAL A 155 10.16 -11.52 22.29
CA VAL A 155 10.10 -11.35 23.76
C VAL A 155 11.24 -10.51 24.29
N TYR A 156 10.93 -9.55 25.17
CA TYR A 156 11.90 -8.79 25.96
C TYR A 156 11.37 -8.60 27.38
N LYS A 157 12.19 -8.88 28.41
CA LYS A 157 11.82 -8.81 29.84
C LYS A 157 10.49 -9.49 30.20
N HIS A 158 10.32 -10.74 29.75
CA HIS A 158 9.11 -11.55 29.96
C HIS A 158 7.83 -10.89 29.45
N ARG A 159 7.95 -10.04 28.42
CA ARG A 159 6.81 -9.48 27.70
C ARG A 159 6.92 -9.86 26.24
N ILE A 160 5.84 -10.36 25.68
CA ILE A 160 5.73 -10.58 24.24
C ILE A 160 5.29 -9.29 23.57
N TYR A 161 5.96 -8.91 22.49
CA TYR A 161 5.70 -7.70 21.72
C TYR A 161 4.99 -8.05 20.41
N ARG A 162 3.95 -7.28 20.06
CA ARG A 162 3.13 -7.49 18.87
C ARG A 162 2.85 -6.16 18.16
N GLY A 163 3.04 -6.15 16.85
CA GLY A 163 2.80 -5.01 15.98
C GLY A 163 1.52 -5.22 15.18
N VAL A 164 0.65 -4.22 15.14
CA VAL A 164 -0.57 -4.24 14.33
C VAL A 164 -0.61 -2.99 13.45
N LEU A 165 -1.01 -3.18 12.20
CA LEU A 165 -1.35 -2.09 11.28
C LEU A 165 -2.82 -2.24 10.91
N VAL A 166 -3.65 -1.27 11.29
CA VAL A 166 -5.10 -1.33 11.12
C VAL A 166 -5.61 -0.17 10.28
N ARG A 167 -6.36 -0.48 9.23
CA ARG A 167 -6.99 0.51 8.34
C ARG A 167 -8.47 0.67 8.68
N PRO A 168 -9.00 1.91 8.67
CA PRO A 168 -10.44 2.09 8.61
C PRO A 168 -11.02 1.51 7.31
N ASP A 169 -12.19 0.88 7.40
CA ASP A 169 -12.93 0.34 6.25
C ASP A 169 -13.67 1.47 5.53
N TYR A 170 -12.94 2.26 4.73
CA TYR A 170 -13.55 3.37 4.00
C TYR A 170 -14.60 2.92 2.98
N ALA A 171 -14.51 1.69 2.47
CA ALA A 171 -15.43 1.16 1.46
C ALA A 171 -16.82 0.83 2.03
N ARG A 172 -16.90 0.44 3.32
CA ARG A 172 -18.17 0.10 3.99
C ARG A 172 -18.80 1.26 4.75
N VAL A 173 -18.20 2.44 4.70
CA VAL A 173 -18.68 3.62 5.44
C VAL A 173 -19.40 4.58 4.50
N ALA A 174 -20.43 5.24 5.01
CA ALA A 174 -21.09 6.32 4.29
C ALA A 174 -20.07 7.42 3.95
N TYR A 175 -20.08 7.86 2.68
CA TYR A 175 -19.14 8.81 2.10
C TYR A 175 -19.02 10.12 2.92
N ASP A 176 -20.08 10.53 3.60
CA ASP A 176 -20.13 11.71 4.47
C ASP A 176 -19.13 11.64 5.64
N LYS A 177 -19.00 10.47 6.29
CA LYS A 177 -18.09 10.30 7.43
C LYS A 177 -16.62 10.28 7.02
N SER A 178 -16.30 9.61 5.91
CA SER A 178 -14.94 9.59 5.39
C SER A 178 -14.52 10.98 4.90
N GLN A 179 -15.41 11.67 4.18
CA GLN A 179 -15.18 13.05 3.74
C GLN A 179 -14.98 14.00 4.94
N THR A 180 -15.81 13.90 5.99
CA THR A 180 -15.66 14.73 7.20
C THR A 180 -14.24 14.62 7.79
N LEU A 181 -13.71 13.39 7.89
CA LEU A 181 -12.36 13.16 8.40
C LEU A 181 -11.27 13.75 7.49
N TRP A 182 -11.43 13.62 6.18
CA TRP A 182 -10.53 14.23 5.21
C TRP A 182 -10.54 15.76 5.31
N GLU A 183 -11.72 16.38 5.44
CA GLU A 183 -11.89 17.83 5.62
C GLU A 183 -11.29 18.33 6.94
N TRP A 184 -11.33 17.51 8.00
CA TRP A 184 -10.66 17.87 9.24
C TRP A 184 -9.15 18.02 9.07
N GLY A 185 -8.56 17.27 8.14
CA GLY A 185 -7.13 17.17 7.83
C GLY A 185 -6.30 16.54 8.94
N LYS A 186 -6.52 16.99 10.18
CA LYS A 186 -5.85 16.53 11.39
C LYS A 186 -6.84 16.40 12.54
N THR A 187 -6.71 15.33 13.31
CA THR A 187 -7.48 15.08 14.53
C THR A 187 -6.70 15.48 15.77
N ASP A 188 -7.39 15.65 16.89
CA ASP A 188 -6.79 15.94 18.19
C ASP A 188 -6.56 14.69 19.02
N SER A 189 -7.43 13.69 18.86
CA SER A 189 -7.24 12.38 19.48
C SER A 189 -7.79 11.27 18.62
N LEU A 190 -7.32 10.06 18.94
CA LEU A 190 -7.74 8.80 18.37
C LEU A 190 -8.00 7.81 19.51
N ALA A 191 -8.99 6.95 19.38
CA ALA A 191 -9.27 5.92 20.38
C ALA A 191 -9.61 4.56 19.76
N LEU A 192 -9.19 3.49 20.43
CA LEU A 192 -9.67 2.14 20.18
C LEU A 192 -11.01 1.98 20.88
N VAL A 193 -12.06 1.67 20.14
CA VAL A 193 -13.41 1.52 20.71
C VAL A 193 -13.64 0.08 21.13
N SER A 194 -14.01 -0.10 22.40
CA SER A 194 -14.32 -1.39 23.03
C SER A 194 -13.33 -2.52 22.70
N PRO A 195 -12.00 -2.30 22.87
CA PRO A 195 -11.02 -3.33 22.59
C PRO A 195 -11.21 -4.54 23.50
N SER A 196 -10.63 -5.68 23.10
CA SER A 196 -10.63 -6.91 23.86
C SER A 196 -9.34 -7.69 23.64
N LEU A 197 -8.93 -8.52 24.60
CA LEU A 197 -7.93 -9.54 24.37
C LEU A 197 -8.61 -10.89 24.10
N GLN A 198 -8.32 -11.51 22.97
CA GLN A 198 -8.95 -12.77 22.55
C GLN A 198 -7.92 -13.88 22.40
N ASN A 199 -8.14 -15.01 23.07
CA ASN A 199 -7.49 -16.28 22.75
C ASN A 199 -8.52 -17.18 22.08
N ARG A 200 -8.42 -17.33 20.75
CA ARG A 200 -9.38 -18.11 19.96
C ARG A 200 -9.26 -19.61 20.19
N GLU A 201 -8.06 -20.12 20.46
CA GLU A 201 -7.85 -21.55 20.72
C GLU A 201 -8.46 -22.00 22.04
N LYS A 202 -8.48 -21.10 23.03
CA LYS A 202 -9.02 -21.35 24.38
C LYS A 202 -10.45 -20.82 24.57
N ASP A 203 -11.05 -20.22 23.54
CA ASP A 203 -12.35 -19.54 23.60
C ASP A 203 -12.45 -18.53 24.76
N GLN A 204 -11.41 -17.71 24.93
CA GLN A 204 -11.32 -16.70 25.99
C GLN A 204 -11.34 -15.29 25.42
N THR A 205 -12.16 -14.42 25.99
CA THR A 205 -12.22 -13.00 25.64
C THR A 205 -12.23 -12.13 26.90
N PHE A 206 -11.29 -11.21 27.00
CA PHE A 206 -11.19 -10.24 28.09
C PHE A 206 -11.50 -8.84 27.54
N LYS A 207 -12.61 -8.25 27.98
CA LYS A 207 -13.01 -6.92 27.50
C LYS A 207 -12.20 -5.82 28.17
N LEU A 208 -11.79 -4.85 27.37
CA LEU A 208 -11.14 -3.62 27.82
C LEU A 208 -12.13 -2.45 27.66
N LYS A 209 -11.91 -1.37 28.42
CA LYS A 209 -12.58 -0.09 28.16
C LYS A 209 -11.96 0.55 26.91
N ASP A 210 -12.65 1.52 26.34
CA ASP A 210 -12.11 2.35 25.26
C ASP A 210 -10.73 2.90 25.65
N ILE A 211 -9.78 2.79 24.72
CA ILE A 211 -8.39 3.19 24.93
C ILE A 211 -8.15 4.45 24.11
N SER A 212 -8.02 5.59 24.78
CA SER A 212 -7.61 6.83 24.13
C SER A 212 -6.10 6.80 23.89
N LEU A 213 -5.70 7.01 22.64
CA LEU A 213 -4.33 7.14 22.20
C LEU A 213 -4.02 8.63 22.04
N PRO A 214 -3.03 9.19 22.77
CA PRO A 214 -2.67 10.60 22.67
C PRO A 214 -1.81 10.86 21.42
N ILE A 215 -2.31 10.43 20.26
CA ILE A 215 -1.76 10.66 18.94
C ILE A 215 -2.76 11.45 18.11
N LYS A 216 -2.24 12.22 17.16
CA LYS A 216 -3.06 12.95 16.19
C LYS A 216 -3.04 12.17 14.88
N ALA A 217 -4.20 11.85 14.34
CA ALA A 217 -4.29 11.33 12.97
C ALA A 217 -4.17 12.51 12.02
N ASN A 218 -3.16 12.49 11.15
CA ASN A 218 -2.97 13.52 10.13
C ASN A 218 -3.28 12.90 8.77
N LEU A 219 -4.56 12.95 8.41
CA LEU A 219 -5.08 12.36 7.18
C LEU A 219 -4.60 13.14 5.96
N ALA A 220 -4.49 14.47 6.08
CA ALA A 220 -4.01 15.35 5.02
C ALA A 220 -2.48 15.51 5.00
N GLN A 221 -1.71 14.73 5.78
CA GLN A 221 -0.25 14.83 5.75
C GLN A 221 0.25 14.42 4.37
N LYS A 222 1.01 15.32 3.72
CA LYS A 222 1.84 14.92 2.59
C LYS A 222 2.85 13.90 3.10
N ASP A 223 2.93 12.75 2.45
CA ASP A 223 3.84 11.66 2.80
C ASP A 223 5.33 12.06 2.79
N ALA A 224 5.66 13.22 2.22
CA ALA A 224 6.99 13.80 2.11
C ALA A 224 7.64 14.09 3.47
N LEU A 225 8.83 13.54 3.69
CA LEU A 225 9.69 13.78 4.84
C LEU A 225 10.80 14.78 4.50
N GLU A 226 11.51 14.53 3.40
CA GLU A 226 12.63 15.35 2.94
C GLU A 226 12.69 15.33 1.40
N THR A 227 13.25 16.38 0.80
CA THR A 227 13.45 16.47 -0.65
C THR A 227 14.91 16.74 -0.95
N PHE A 228 15.52 15.87 -1.75
CA PHE A 228 16.91 15.97 -2.18
C PHE A 228 16.96 16.43 -3.64
N GLN A 229 17.64 17.55 -3.90
CA GLN A 229 17.83 18.04 -5.26
C GLN A 229 18.88 17.19 -5.99
N ILE A 230 18.55 16.73 -7.19
CA ILE A 230 19.42 15.92 -8.05
C ILE A 230 19.98 16.79 -9.18
N ASN A 231 19.10 17.47 -9.92
CA ASN A 231 19.42 18.34 -11.06
C ASN A 231 20.39 17.69 -12.06
N LYS A 232 20.12 16.44 -12.47
CA LYS A 232 20.95 15.69 -13.41
C LYS A 232 20.24 15.48 -14.72
N GLU A 233 20.84 15.94 -15.80
CA GLU A 233 20.36 15.72 -17.15
C GLU A 233 20.89 14.40 -17.72
N ILE A 234 19.99 13.66 -18.37
CA ILE A 234 20.25 12.37 -19.01
C ILE A 234 19.91 12.55 -20.48
N GLN A 235 20.94 12.41 -21.32
CA GLN A 235 20.86 12.52 -22.77
C GLN A 235 20.79 11.11 -23.34
N MET A 236 19.77 10.85 -24.15
CA MET A 236 19.58 9.57 -24.84
C MET A 236 20.21 9.59 -26.24
N ASP A 237 20.50 8.41 -26.77
CA ASP A 237 21.15 8.27 -28.09
C ASP A 237 20.30 8.82 -29.24
N ASN A 238 18.98 8.91 -29.07
CA ASN A 238 18.05 9.48 -30.04
C ASN A 238 17.90 11.02 -29.95
N GLY A 239 18.71 11.67 -29.10
CA GLY A 239 18.69 13.12 -28.90
C GLY A 239 17.60 13.65 -27.97
N GLN A 240 16.74 12.76 -27.42
CA GLN A 240 15.84 13.13 -26.34
C GLN A 240 16.61 13.29 -25.03
N ASN A 241 16.02 14.03 -24.09
CA ASN A 241 16.59 14.15 -22.77
C ASN A 241 15.52 14.23 -21.67
N ILE A 242 15.92 13.80 -20.49
CA ILE A 242 15.18 14.03 -19.26
C ILE A 242 16.11 14.65 -18.22
N ARG A 243 15.58 15.53 -17.39
CA ARG A 243 16.28 16.03 -16.20
C ARG A 243 15.66 15.40 -14.97
N LEU A 244 16.44 14.64 -14.22
CA LEU A 244 16.06 14.23 -12.88
C LEU A 244 16.19 15.44 -11.95
N ASP A 245 15.06 15.89 -11.41
CA ASP A 245 14.98 17.13 -10.63
C ASP A 245 15.29 16.85 -9.17
N SER A 246 14.51 15.98 -8.53
CA SER A 246 14.59 15.78 -7.08
C SER A 246 14.04 14.42 -6.65
N LEU A 247 14.59 13.88 -5.57
CA LEU A 247 14.01 12.75 -4.85
C LEU A 247 13.30 13.27 -3.60
N GLU A 248 11.97 13.16 -3.58
CA GLU A 248 11.19 13.32 -2.36
C GLU A 248 11.13 11.98 -1.65
N MET A 249 11.73 11.93 -0.47
CA MET A 249 11.61 10.77 0.40
C MET A 249 10.33 10.89 1.20
N GLY A 250 9.52 9.83 1.21
CA GLY A 250 8.27 9.79 1.95
C GLY A 250 8.10 8.52 2.75
N ILE A 251 7.13 8.55 3.66
CA ILE A 251 6.94 7.45 4.62
C ILE A 251 6.39 6.19 3.95
N ASN A 252 5.39 6.35 3.08
CA ASN A 252 4.75 5.22 2.38
C ASN A 252 5.30 5.02 0.97
N SER A 253 5.92 6.06 0.40
CA SER A 253 6.58 5.98 -0.90
C SER A 253 7.57 7.10 -1.07
N ASN A 254 8.63 6.83 -1.82
CA ASN A 254 9.54 7.85 -2.32
C ASN A 254 9.08 8.28 -3.73
N ARG A 255 9.36 9.52 -4.13
CA ARG A 255 8.99 10.07 -5.45
C ARG A 255 10.23 10.66 -6.11
N LEU A 256 10.61 10.11 -7.26
CA LEU A 256 11.66 10.69 -8.10
C LEU A 256 11.01 11.56 -9.16
N TYR A 257 11.12 12.87 -8.97
CA TYR A 257 10.62 13.88 -9.88
C TYR A 257 11.59 14.12 -11.03
N PHE A 258 11.03 14.36 -12.21
CA PHE A 258 11.81 14.64 -13.40
C PHE A 258 11.08 15.62 -14.33
N THR A 259 11.80 16.14 -15.32
CA THR A 259 11.27 17.03 -16.35
C THR A 259 11.78 16.56 -17.72
N PRO A 260 10.89 16.21 -18.67
CA PRO A 260 11.28 15.94 -20.07
C PRO A 260 11.80 17.22 -20.74
N GLY A 261 12.75 17.10 -21.67
CA GLY A 261 13.22 18.25 -22.46
C GLY A 261 12.14 18.83 -23.39
N GLU A 262 12.34 20.07 -23.87
CA GLU A 262 11.34 20.83 -24.67
C GLU A 262 10.82 20.13 -25.94
N ASN A 263 11.55 19.14 -26.48
CA ASN A 263 11.15 18.35 -27.65
C ASN A 263 11.04 16.85 -27.34
N THR A 264 10.92 16.50 -26.07
CA THR A 264 10.78 15.12 -25.63
C THR A 264 9.30 14.82 -25.45
N PRO A 265 8.75 13.75 -26.07
CA PRO A 265 7.36 13.38 -25.88
C PRO A 265 7.06 13.08 -24.39
N PRO A 266 5.78 13.03 -23.98
CA PRO A 266 5.42 12.68 -22.62
C PRO A 266 5.99 11.32 -22.21
N VAL A 267 6.66 11.25 -21.05
CA VAL A 267 7.17 9.98 -20.51
C VAL A 267 6.01 9.18 -19.91
N GLN A 268 5.92 7.90 -20.26
CA GLN A 268 4.94 6.95 -19.72
C GLN A 268 5.56 6.08 -18.61
N THR A 269 6.76 5.56 -18.86
CA THR A 269 7.44 4.62 -17.96
C THR A 269 8.92 4.95 -17.87
N ILE A 270 9.51 4.76 -16.69
CA ILE A 270 10.96 4.79 -16.51
C ILE A 270 11.39 3.44 -15.92
N LEU A 271 12.29 2.75 -16.62
CA LEU A 271 12.95 1.55 -16.14
C LEU A 271 14.30 1.92 -15.56
N ALA A 272 14.39 1.80 -14.24
CA ALA A 272 15.59 2.07 -13.50
C ALA A 272 15.87 0.93 -12.52
N ASP A 273 17.13 0.56 -12.45
CA ASP A 273 17.68 -0.28 -11.40
C ASP A 273 18.09 0.59 -10.24
N PHE A 274 17.57 0.29 -9.06
CA PHE A 274 17.96 1.00 -7.85
C PHE A 274 18.87 0.11 -7.00
N TRP A 275 20.02 0.66 -6.61
CA TRP A 275 20.89 0.09 -5.61
C TRP A 275 20.84 0.96 -4.36
N ILE A 276 20.23 0.42 -3.31
CA ILE A 276 19.97 1.13 -2.06
C ILE A 276 20.56 0.30 -0.93
N PRO A 277 21.70 0.72 -0.34
CA PRO A 277 22.24 0.04 0.82
C PRO A 277 21.18 0.01 1.93
N ASN A 278 20.90 -1.16 2.49
CA ASN A 278 19.94 -1.37 3.59
C ASN A 278 18.46 -1.12 3.26
N MET A 279 17.98 -1.36 2.04
CA MET A 279 16.55 -1.57 1.81
C MET A 279 16.14 -2.90 2.47
N ALA A 280 15.18 -2.92 3.40
CA ALA A 280 14.70 -4.21 3.88
C ALA A 280 13.74 -4.85 2.89
N SER A 281 14.29 -5.89 2.30
CA SER A 281 13.68 -7.20 2.28
C SER A 281 14.85 -8.19 2.27
N GLU A 282 14.61 -9.48 2.07
CA GLU A 282 15.65 -10.51 1.84
C GLU A 282 16.54 -10.26 0.60
N TRP A 283 16.47 -9.05 0.03
CA TRP A 283 17.08 -8.60 -1.19
C TRP A 283 18.04 -7.45 -0.88
N ASP A 284 19.17 -7.74 -0.23
CA ASP A 284 20.31 -6.82 -0.30
C ASP A 284 20.78 -6.85 -1.77
N GLY A 285 20.32 -5.92 -2.60
CA GLY A 285 20.26 -6.18 -4.05
C GLY A 285 19.77 -5.04 -4.95
N MET A 286 20.04 -5.21 -6.24
CA MET A 286 19.54 -4.38 -7.34
C MET A 286 18.07 -4.73 -7.61
N TYR A 287 17.20 -3.74 -7.62
CA TYR A 287 15.78 -3.94 -7.95
C TYR A 287 15.46 -3.20 -9.23
N SER A 288 15.07 -3.96 -10.26
CA SER A 288 14.48 -3.44 -11.49
C SER A 288 12.99 -3.29 -11.24
N THR A 289 12.47 -2.06 -11.27
CA THR A 289 11.03 -1.82 -11.24
C THR A 289 10.61 -1.06 -12.50
N ASP A 290 9.56 -1.54 -13.14
CA ASP A 290 8.83 -0.75 -14.13
C ASP A 290 8.04 0.31 -13.34
N ASN A 291 8.45 1.57 -13.45
CA ASN A 291 7.78 2.64 -12.72
C ASN A 291 6.99 3.52 -13.70
N SER A 292 5.68 3.34 -13.69
CA SER A 292 4.75 4.23 -14.36
C SER A 292 4.88 5.66 -13.84
N VAL A 293 4.85 6.63 -14.75
CA VAL A 293 4.96 8.05 -14.43
C VAL A 293 3.65 8.56 -13.86
N SER A 294 3.63 8.91 -12.59
CA SER A 294 2.51 9.59 -11.93
C SER A 294 2.69 11.11 -11.96
N TYR A 295 1.63 11.85 -11.66
CA TYR A 295 1.65 13.31 -11.56
C TYR A 295 1.18 13.74 -10.17
N ASP A 296 1.80 14.79 -9.63
CA ASP A 296 1.35 15.39 -8.37
C ASP A 296 0.22 16.40 -8.59
N GLU A 297 -0.22 17.05 -7.50
CA GLU A 297 -1.29 18.06 -7.51
C GLU A 297 -0.96 19.27 -8.40
N GLU A 298 0.32 19.55 -8.64
CA GLU A 298 0.80 20.65 -9.47
C GLU A 298 1.04 20.22 -10.92
N GLY A 299 0.78 18.94 -11.24
CA GLY A 299 1.01 18.36 -12.57
C GLY A 299 2.48 18.06 -12.85
N LYS A 300 3.33 17.96 -11.83
CA LYS A 300 4.74 17.60 -11.99
C LYS A 300 4.89 16.07 -12.07
N PRO A 301 5.57 15.53 -13.08
CA PRO A 301 5.72 14.08 -13.22
C PRO A 301 6.75 13.53 -12.24
N TYR A 302 6.45 12.34 -11.72
CA TYR A 302 7.34 11.57 -10.87
C TYR A 302 7.15 10.06 -11.07
N ILE A 303 8.17 9.29 -10.73
CA ILE A 303 8.03 7.84 -10.53
C ILE A 303 8.01 7.50 -9.04
N ARG A 304 7.18 6.53 -8.67
CA ARG A 304 7.03 6.08 -7.28
C ARG A 304 8.02 4.96 -6.99
N LEU A 305 8.81 5.12 -5.93
CA LEU A 305 9.75 4.11 -5.44
C LEU A 305 9.31 3.61 -4.07
N GLN A 306 9.75 2.40 -3.71
CA GLN A 306 9.51 1.83 -2.39
C GLN A 306 10.12 2.73 -1.29
N PRO A 307 9.47 2.85 -0.11
CA PRO A 307 9.98 3.65 0.99
C PRO A 307 11.28 3.06 1.57
N PHE A 308 12.14 3.94 2.10
CA PHE A 308 13.37 3.51 2.77
C PHE A 308 13.08 2.99 4.19
N HIS A 309 13.93 2.12 4.72
CA HIS A 309 13.86 1.71 6.14
C HIS A 309 14.48 2.75 7.08
N SER A 310 15.50 3.44 6.59
CA SER A 310 16.19 4.50 7.29
C SER A 310 16.67 5.52 6.25
N LYS A 311 17.03 6.73 6.70
CA LYS A 311 17.61 7.74 5.82
C LYS A 311 18.90 7.18 5.19
N PRO A 312 18.94 6.93 3.87
CA PRO A 312 20.16 6.43 3.24
C PRO A 312 21.23 7.53 3.20
N LYS A 313 22.51 7.15 3.16
CA LYS A 313 23.59 8.15 2.97
C LYS A 313 23.73 8.57 1.50
N LYS A 314 23.43 7.65 0.60
CA LYS A 314 23.44 7.83 -0.85
C LYS A 314 22.43 6.88 -1.49
N LEU A 315 21.95 7.25 -2.66
CA LEU A 315 21.17 6.40 -3.56
C LEU A 315 21.96 6.22 -4.84
N ASP A 316 22.28 4.98 -5.19
CA ASP A 316 22.86 4.65 -6.49
C ASP A 316 21.73 4.12 -7.38
N MET A 317 21.62 4.63 -8.60
CA MET A 317 20.60 4.27 -9.57
C MET A 317 21.24 4.11 -10.94
N THR A 318 20.83 3.10 -11.68
CA THR A 318 21.18 2.92 -13.09
C THR A 318 19.91 3.01 -13.90
N LEU A 319 19.82 4.03 -14.75
CA LEU A 319 18.72 4.13 -15.70
C LEU A 319 18.99 3.17 -16.86
N GLN A 320 18.04 2.27 -17.12
CA GLN A 320 18.12 1.24 -18.17
C GLN A 320 17.37 1.67 -19.43
N GLY A 321 16.23 2.33 -19.27
CA GLY A 321 15.42 2.78 -20.40
C GLY A 321 14.26 3.67 -20.00
N ILE A 322 13.70 4.34 -21.00
CA ILE A 322 12.53 5.22 -20.85
C ILE A 322 11.54 4.87 -21.96
N GLU A 323 10.26 4.78 -21.59
CA GLU A 323 9.16 4.70 -22.56
C GLU A 323 8.47 6.06 -22.67
N PHE A 324 8.32 6.51 -23.91
CA PHE A 324 7.62 7.73 -24.25
C PHE A 324 6.27 7.38 -24.89
N ALA A 325 5.24 8.17 -24.59
CA ALA A 325 4.02 8.17 -25.36
C ALA A 325 4.35 8.57 -26.80
N GLY A 326 4.20 7.64 -27.74
CA GLY A 326 4.30 7.96 -29.15
C GLY A 326 3.12 8.81 -29.61
N GLU A 327 3.31 9.55 -30.70
CA GLU A 327 2.20 10.25 -31.37
C GLU A 327 1.51 9.35 -32.41
N GLU A 328 2.13 8.22 -32.74
CA GLU A 328 1.60 7.26 -33.69
C GLU A 328 0.41 6.51 -33.10
N GLY A 329 -0.60 6.37 -33.95
CA GLY A 329 -1.78 5.58 -33.68
C GLY A 329 -2.28 4.95 -34.96
N MET A 330 -3.20 4.01 -34.82
CA MET A 330 -3.83 3.34 -35.93
C MET A 330 -5.30 3.14 -35.65
N SER A 331 -6.08 2.95 -36.70
CA SER A 331 -7.50 2.64 -36.57
C SER A 331 -7.91 1.59 -37.57
N PHE A 332 -8.83 0.72 -37.17
CA PHE A 332 -9.41 -0.29 -38.04
C PHE A 332 -10.88 -0.49 -37.73
N GLU A 333 -11.57 -1.12 -38.66
CA GLU A 333 -13.01 -1.34 -38.56
C GLU A 333 -13.31 -2.82 -38.46
N VAL A 334 -14.27 -3.16 -37.59
CA VAL A 334 -14.83 -4.50 -37.48
C VAL A 334 -16.21 -4.50 -38.12
N SER A 335 -16.36 -5.32 -39.17
CA SER A 335 -17.60 -5.38 -39.95
C SER A 335 -18.79 -5.90 -39.16
N HIS A 336 -20.01 -5.48 -39.55
CA HIS A 336 -21.26 -5.99 -38.98
C HIS A 336 -21.33 -7.52 -38.94
N GLN A 337 -20.88 -8.19 -40.01
CA GLN A 337 -20.91 -9.65 -40.09
C GLN A 337 -20.07 -10.30 -38.98
N MET A 338 -18.93 -9.69 -38.62
CA MET A 338 -18.12 -10.18 -37.52
C MET A 338 -18.78 -9.92 -36.16
N LEU A 339 -19.45 -8.77 -36.00
CA LEU A 339 -20.21 -8.48 -34.78
C LEU A 339 -21.34 -9.48 -34.56
N GLN A 340 -22.06 -9.87 -35.62
CA GLN A 340 -23.10 -10.90 -35.50
C GLN A 340 -22.54 -12.22 -34.98
N LYS A 341 -21.37 -12.65 -35.47
CA LYS A 341 -20.68 -13.83 -34.94
C LYS A 341 -20.31 -13.68 -33.46
N ALA A 342 -19.89 -12.48 -33.04
CA ALA A 342 -19.56 -12.18 -31.66
C ALA A 342 -20.78 -12.22 -30.72
N ILE A 343 -21.92 -11.70 -31.18
CA ILE A 343 -23.21 -11.71 -30.44
C ILE A 343 -23.72 -13.15 -30.26
N GLU A 344 -23.51 -14.01 -31.26
CA GLU A 344 -23.90 -15.42 -31.22
C GLU A 344 -23.00 -16.30 -30.31
N LEU A 345 -21.90 -15.75 -29.76
CA LEU A 345 -21.01 -16.50 -28.87
C LEU A 345 -21.72 -16.91 -27.58
N THR A 346 -21.68 -18.21 -27.31
CA THR A 346 -22.06 -18.78 -26.02
C THR A 346 -20.90 -18.68 -25.02
N THR A 347 -21.19 -18.85 -23.72
CA THR A 347 -20.16 -18.83 -22.68
C THR A 347 -19.05 -19.85 -22.97
N HIS A 348 -17.78 -19.42 -22.84
CA HIS A 348 -16.57 -20.17 -23.16
C HIS A 348 -16.35 -20.50 -24.64
N SER A 349 -17.01 -19.78 -25.55
CA SER A 349 -16.74 -19.87 -26.99
C SER A 349 -15.97 -18.65 -27.50
N GLU A 350 -15.31 -18.83 -28.65
CA GLU A 350 -14.55 -17.78 -29.31
C GLU A 350 -14.71 -17.82 -30.83
N VAL A 351 -14.54 -16.65 -31.45
CA VAL A 351 -14.36 -16.49 -32.89
C VAL A 351 -12.95 -15.96 -33.08
N GLU A 352 -12.02 -16.83 -33.43
CA GLU A 352 -10.65 -16.44 -33.72
C GLU A 352 -10.51 -16.02 -35.19
N VAL A 353 -9.92 -14.84 -35.38
CA VAL A 353 -9.64 -14.25 -36.69
C VAL A 353 -8.27 -13.65 -36.52
N ASP A 354 -7.21 -14.14 -37.16
CA ASP A 354 -5.86 -13.57 -37.01
C ASP A 354 -5.63 -12.54 -38.12
N GLU A 355 -6.39 -11.43 -38.08
CA GLU A 355 -6.38 -10.41 -39.12
C GLU A 355 -5.31 -9.35 -38.85
N PHE A 356 -4.34 -9.28 -39.74
CA PHE A 356 -3.30 -8.24 -39.69
C PHE A 356 -3.91 -6.86 -39.94
N VAL A 357 -3.72 -5.97 -38.99
CA VAL A 357 -4.26 -4.61 -39.03
C VAL A 357 -3.22 -3.62 -39.56
N GLY A 358 -1.97 -3.76 -39.11
CA GLY A 358 -0.91 -2.84 -39.48
C GLY A 358 0.28 -2.90 -38.53
N ASN A 359 1.25 -2.02 -38.78
CA ASN A 359 2.46 -1.88 -37.99
C ASN A 359 2.55 -0.50 -37.35
N VAL A 360 3.05 -0.44 -36.12
CA VAL A 360 3.32 0.80 -35.38
C VAL A 360 4.55 0.58 -34.49
N ASN A 361 5.55 1.46 -34.54
CA ASN A 361 6.81 1.31 -33.78
C ASN A 361 7.41 -0.11 -33.85
N GLU A 362 7.49 -0.70 -35.06
CA GLU A 362 7.98 -2.06 -35.33
C GLU A 362 7.12 -3.22 -34.76
N MET A 363 6.03 -2.90 -34.07
CA MET A 363 5.06 -3.88 -33.57
C MET A 363 4.03 -4.21 -34.64
N GLU A 364 3.76 -5.50 -34.81
CA GLU A 364 2.71 -5.98 -35.71
C GLU A 364 1.40 -6.15 -34.92
N ILE A 365 0.35 -5.46 -35.35
CA ILE A 365 -0.95 -5.46 -34.66
C ILE A 365 -1.94 -6.32 -35.44
N PHE A 366 -2.58 -7.24 -34.72
CA PHE A 366 -3.60 -8.15 -35.24
C PHE A 366 -4.89 -7.98 -34.44
N PHE A 367 -6.01 -7.88 -35.13
CA PHE A 367 -7.29 -8.16 -34.54
C PHE A 367 -7.37 -9.68 -34.43
N ASN A 368 -7.52 -10.22 -33.21
CA ASN A 368 -7.53 -11.67 -32.94
C ASN A 368 -8.96 -12.22 -32.73
N GLY A 369 -9.99 -11.40 -32.97
CA GLY A 369 -11.39 -11.81 -32.91
C GLY A 369 -12.06 -11.56 -31.56
N PHE A 370 -13.00 -12.44 -31.18
CA PHE A 370 -13.87 -12.28 -30.02
C PHE A 370 -13.89 -13.52 -29.13
N LYS A 371 -14.04 -13.33 -27.82
CA LYS A 371 -14.16 -14.43 -26.84
C LYS A 371 -15.24 -14.10 -25.81
N ASN A 372 -16.07 -15.07 -25.45
CA ASN A 372 -17.04 -14.91 -24.37
C ASN A 372 -16.54 -15.71 -23.16
N GLU A 373 -16.00 -15.02 -22.16
CA GLU A 373 -15.63 -15.62 -20.88
C GLU A 373 -16.55 -15.11 -19.79
N ASN A 374 -16.91 -16.00 -18.87
CA ASN A 374 -17.79 -15.64 -17.76
C ASN A 374 -17.01 -14.75 -16.77
N VAL A 375 -17.16 -13.43 -16.89
CA VAL A 375 -16.58 -12.49 -15.93
C VAL A 375 -17.50 -12.47 -14.70
N SER A 376 -17.10 -13.19 -13.65
CA SER A 376 -17.87 -13.26 -12.42
C SER A 376 -17.85 -11.92 -11.68
N GLY A 377 -18.93 -11.14 -11.79
CA GLY A 377 -19.17 -9.92 -11.02
C GLY A 377 -20.67 -9.63 -10.94
N ASN A 378 -21.19 -9.37 -9.74
CA ASN A 378 -22.62 -9.40 -9.40
C ASN A 378 -23.54 -8.36 -10.09
N ASN A 379 -23.08 -7.59 -11.08
CA ASN A 379 -23.89 -6.56 -11.76
C ASN A 379 -23.52 -6.34 -13.25
N MET A 380 -22.70 -7.19 -13.86
CA MET A 380 -22.36 -7.03 -15.28
C MET A 380 -23.39 -7.78 -16.13
N GLY A 381 -23.95 -7.12 -17.15
CA GLY A 381 -24.78 -7.79 -18.16
C GLY A 381 -24.00 -8.83 -18.96
N GLU A 382 -24.57 -9.37 -20.04
CA GLU A 382 -23.80 -10.23 -20.94
C GLU A 382 -22.62 -9.44 -21.55
N THR A 383 -21.41 -10.00 -21.49
CA THR A 383 -20.19 -9.34 -21.98
C THR A 383 -19.51 -10.17 -23.06
N VAL A 384 -18.70 -9.48 -23.88
CA VAL A 384 -17.86 -10.09 -24.91
C VAL A 384 -16.48 -9.42 -24.85
N ASN A 385 -15.43 -10.23 -25.04
CA ASN A 385 -14.05 -9.77 -25.11
C ASN A 385 -13.64 -9.53 -26.56
N ILE A 386 -13.18 -8.32 -26.88
CA ILE A 386 -12.44 -8.02 -28.12
C ILE A 386 -10.97 -8.38 -27.89
N ARG A 387 -10.38 -9.18 -28.77
CA ARG A 387 -8.97 -9.60 -28.67
C ARG A 387 -8.09 -8.86 -29.66
N ILE A 388 -7.01 -8.27 -29.16
CA ILE A 388 -5.95 -7.65 -29.97
C ILE A 388 -4.65 -8.38 -29.64
N LYS A 389 -4.03 -8.95 -30.67
CA LYS A 389 -2.73 -9.61 -30.57
C LYS A 389 -1.67 -8.67 -31.13
N VAL A 390 -0.54 -8.59 -30.44
CA VAL A 390 0.60 -7.79 -30.84
C VAL A 390 1.82 -8.69 -30.86
N LYS A 391 2.55 -8.67 -31.98
CA LYS A 391 3.80 -9.39 -32.15
C LYS A 391 4.97 -8.44 -32.18
N ASN A 392 6.12 -8.93 -31.72
CA ASN A 392 7.36 -8.17 -31.59
C ASN A 392 7.17 -6.90 -30.73
N PRO A 393 6.56 -6.99 -29.53
CA PRO A 393 6.47 -5.82 -28.65
C PRO A 393 7.86 -5.23 -28.42
N THR A 394 7.95 -3.91 -28.44
CA THR A 394 9.22 -3.19 -28.26
C THR A 394 9.74 -3.44 -26.84
N GLY A 395 10.82 -4.20 -26.74
CA GLY A 395 11.46 -4.56 -25.47
C GLY A 395 10.85 -5.81 -24.82
N ASP A 396 11.69 -6.81 -24.53
CA ASP A 396 11.28 -8.02 -23.79
C ASP A 396 10.81 -7.74 -22.35
N ARG A 397 10.96 -6.49 -21.87
CA ARG A 397 10.78 -6.11 -20.47
C ARG A 397 9.43 -5.46 -20.15
N PHE A 398 8.76 -4.78 -21.09
CA PHE A 398 7.51 -4.06 -20.80
C PHE A 398 6.29 -4.79 -21.35
N PRO A 399 5.40 -5.32 -20.50
CA PRO A 399 4.09 -5.76 -20.96
C PRO A 399 3.30 -4.53 -21.41
N ILE A 400 2.89 -4.51 -22.67
CA ILE A 400 2.01 -3.45 -23.17
C ILE A 400 0.59 -3.76 -22.70
N TRP A 401 0.03 -2.88 -21.88
CA TRP A 401 -1.35 -2.93 -21.43
C TRP A 401 -2.15 -1.85 -22.14
N PHE A 402 -3.19 -2.23 -22.88
CA PHE A 402 -4.08 -1.23 -23.48
C PHE A 402 -5.05 -0.69 -22.44
N ARG A 403 -5.15 0.64 -22.34
CA ARG A 403 -6.15 1.31 -21.50
C ARG A 403 -7.40 1.63 -22.30
N ASN A 404 -8.55 1.21 -21.81
CA ASN A 404 -9.82 1.49 -22.44
C ASN A 404 -10.20 2.97 -22.29
N TYR A 405 -10.45 3.62 -23.42
CA TYR A 405 -10.99 4.97 -23.47
C TYR A 405 -12.49 4.92 -23.16
N THR A 406 -12.90 5.57 -22.08
CA THR A 406 -14.31 5.60 -21.65
C THR A 406 -14.98 6.93 -21.98
N SER A 407 -16.31 6.94 -22.02
CA SER A 407 -17.12 8.14 -22.13
C SER A 407 -16.84 9.16 -21.00
N GLN A 408 -16.47 8.68 -19.81
CA GLN A 408 -16.03 9.54 -18.71
C GLN A 408 -14.73 10.27 -19.05
N MET A 409 -13.74 9.58 -19.65
CA MET A 409 -12.48 10.20 -20.07
C MET A 409 -12.68 11.28 -21.14
N GLU A 410 -13.67 11.12 -22.04
CA GLU A 410 -14.01 12.14 -23.05
C GLU A 410 -14.54 13.44 -22.44
N ASN A 411 -15.26 13.34 -21.32
CA ASN A 411 -15.80 14.49 -20.59
C ASN A 411 -14.77 15.11 -19.62
N LEU A 412 -13.69 14.40 -19.30
CA LEU A 412 -12.63 14.80 -18.37
C LEU A 412 -11.47 15.55 -19.04
N LYS A 413 -11.75 16.38 -20.08
CA LYS A 413 -10.74 17.17 -20.82
C LYS A 413 -9.82 18.06 -19.96
N HIS A 414 -10.06 18.16 -18.65
CA HIS A 414 -9.10 18.65 -17.65
C HIS A 414 -9.04 17.69 -16.46
N ASN A 415 -7.85 17.12 -16.21
CA ASN A 415 -7.50 16.40 -14.99
C ASN A 415 -8.00 17.14 -13.75
N VAL A 416 -8.96 16.57 -13.02
CA VAL A 416 -9.23 16.97 -11.65
C VAL A 416 -9.32 15.72 -10.78
N VAL A 417 -8.43 15.74 -9.80
CA VAL A 417 -8.21 14.81 -8.70
C VAL A 417 -9.50 14.69 -7.88
N SER A 418 -10.03 13.47 -7.77
CA SER A 418 -10.92 13.07 -6.69
C SER A 418 -10.04 12.57 -5.54
N ALA A 419 -10.37 12.92 -4.30
CA ALA A 419 -9.55 12.63 -3.11
C ALA A 419 -9.32 11.12 -2.83
N ASN A 420 -9.96 10.22 -3.58
CA ASN A 420 -9.70 8.77 -3.55
C ASN A 420 -9.33 8.16 -4.91
N ASP A 421 -9.26 8.97 -5.96
CA ASP A 421 -8.82 8.55 -7.29
C ASP A 421 -7.48 9.22 -7.53
N VAL A 422 -6.40 8.51 -7.16
CA VAL A 422 -5.08 8.79 -7.72
C VAL A 422 -5.29 8.97 -9.22
N PRO A 423 -4.93 10.11 -9.83
CA PRO A 423 -4.98 10.23 -11.28
C PRO A 423 -4.10 9.11 -11.82
N ILE A 424 -4.71 8.02 -12.29
CA ILE A 424 -3.97 6.92 -12.89
C ILE A 424 -3.45 7.51 -14.19
N PRO A 425 -2.13 7.79 -14.28
CA PRO A 425 -1.52 8.28 -15.50
C PRO A 425 -1.81 7.29 -16.64
N PRO A 426 -1.72 7.69 -17.91
CA PRO A 426 -1.92 6.80 -19.03
C PRO A 426 -0.82 5.72 -19.06
N GLU A 427 -1.05 4.61 -18.37
CA GLU A 427 -0.24 3.41 -18.50
C GLU A 427 -0.60 2.75 -19.84
N GLY A 428 0.37 2.75 -20.76
CA GLY A 428 0.27 2.07 -22.05
C GLY A 428 -0.59 2.77 -23.14
N PRO A 429 -0.68 2.14 -24.32
CA PRO A 429 -1.47 2.64 -25.43
C PRO A 429 -2.96 2.70 -25.09
N ILE A 430 -3.66 3.69 -25.63
CA ILE A 430 -5.10 3.87 -25.43
C ILE A 430 -5.84 3.11 -26.52
N ILE A 431 -6.83 2.32 -26.13
CA ILE A 431 -7.81 1.73 -27.05
C ILE A 431 -9.15 2.45 -26.91
N LYS A 432 -9.64 3.02 -28.00
CA LYS A 432 -10.99 3.58 -28.12
C LYS A 432 -11.82 2.71 -29.05
N ILE A 433 -12.91 2.18 -28.53
CA ILE A 433 -13.87 1.38 -29.29
C ILE A 433 -15.13 2.22 -29.43
N SER A 434 -15.54 2.47 -30.67
CA SER A 434 -16.78 3.19 -30.97
C SER A 434 -17.58 2.48 -32.04
N ASN A 435 -18.89 2.68 -32.07
CA ASN A 435 -19.71 2.21 -33.18
C ASN A 435 -19.77 3.23 -34.31
N THR A 436 -20.39 2.86 -35.43
CA THR A 436 -20.56 3.73 -36.61
C THR A 436 -21.36 5.01 -36.34
N LYS A 437 -22.09 5.10 -35.23
CA LYS A 437 -22.83 6.30 -34.78
C LYS A 437 -21.99 7.21 -33.88
N GLY A 438 -20.76 6.81 -33.54
CA GLY A 438 -19.85 7.54 -32.66
C GLY A 438 -20.07 7.28 -31.16
N GLU A 439 -20.94 6.32 -30.79
CA GLU A 439 -21.10 5.90 -29.40
C GLU A 439 -19.86 5.11 -28.95
N ILE A 440 -19.31 5.45 -27.79
CA ILE A 440 -18.13 4.79 -27.23
C ILE A 440 -18.58 3.61 -26.37
N ALA A 441 -17.91 2.46 -26.53
CA ALA A 441 -18.17 1.28 -25.72
C ALA A 441 -17.80 1.53 -24.25
N GLU A 442 -18.68 1.15 -23.33
CA GLU A 442 -18.26 1.00 -21.94
C GLU A 442 -17.43 -0.28 -21.80
N SER A 443 -16.30 -0.18 -21.09
CA SER A 443 -15.42 -1.31 -20.85
C SER A 443 -15.29 -1.60 -19.36
N PHE A 444 -15.30 -2.89 -19.03
CA PHE A 444 -15.22 -3.41 -17.66
C PHE A 444 -13.82 -3.90 -17.27
N GLY A 445 -12.82 -3.53 -18.07
CA GLY A 445 -11.42 -3.91 -17.88
C GLY A 445 -10.89 -4.78 -19.01
N GLY A 446 -9.81 -5.50 -18.73
CA GLY A 446 -9.18 -6.38 -19.70
C GLY A 446 -8.29 -7.43 -19.07
N MET A 447 -7.95 -8.45 -19.85
CA MET A 447 -7.05 -9.53 -19.47
C MET A 447 -5.94 -9.65 -20.51
N SER A 448 -4.70 -9.86 -20.08
CA SER A 448 -3.57 -10.08 -20.99
C SER A 448 -3.12 -11.53 -20.96
N GLU A 449 -2.85 -12.11 -22.12
CA GLU A 449 -2.19 -13.40 -22.29
C GLU A 449 -0.81 -13.16 -22.92
N ARG A 450 0.27 -13.64 -22.30
CA ARG A 450 1.64 -13.45 -22.80
C ARG A 450 2.19 -14.75 -23.39
N GLY A 451 2.67 -14.67 -24.63
CA GLY A 451 3.38 -15.73 -25.33
C GLY A 451 4.84 -15.33 -25.65
N PRO A 452 5.68 -16.25 -26.14
CA PRO A 452 7.02 -15.92 -26.62
C PRO A 452 6.97 -14.94 -27.81
N GLY A 453 7.42 -13.70 -27.61
CA GLY A 453 7.46 -12.67 -28.66
C GLY A 453 6.10 -12.07 -29.05
N GLU A 454 5.04 -12.41 -28.32
CA GLU A 454 3.69 -11.89 -28.58
C GLU A 454 2.90 -11.69 -27.28
N PHE A 455 1.94 -10.77 -27.31
CA PHE A 455 0.94 -10.64 -26.25
C PHE A 455 -0.44 -10.44 -26.86
N THR A 456 -1.47 -10.95 -26.18
CA THR A 456 -2.88 -10.75 -26.55
C THR A 456 -3.59 -10.03 -25.43
N GLN A 457 -4.18 -8.87 -25.74
CA GLN A 457 -5.06 -8.14 -24.84
C GLN A 457 -6.52 -8.44 -25.18
N SER A 458 -7.26 -8.89 -24.19
CA SER A 458 -8.72 -9.00 -24.22
C SER A 458 -9.32 -7.75 -23.56
N ILE A 459 -10.23 -7.07 -24.24
CA ILE A 459 -11.00 -5.93 -23.72
C ILE A 459 -12.45 -6.35 -23.53
N ILE A 460 -12.94 -6.27 -22.29
CA ILE A 460 -14.31 -6.67 -21.94
C ILE A 460 -15.26 -5.50 -22.24
N ILE A 461 -16.28 -5.74 -23.06
CA ILE A 461 -17.35 -4.79 -23.37
C ILE A 461 -18.74 -5.44 -23.23
N GLU A 462 -19.77 -4.61 -23.09
CA GLU A 462 -21.16 -5.05 -23.07
C GLU A 462 -21.61 -5.62 -24.42
N LYS A 463 -22.30 -6.76 -24.38
CA LYS A 463 -22.88 -7.37 -25.58
C LYS A 463 -24.00 -6.53 -26.19
N GLU A 464 -24.81 -5.88 -25.35
CA GLU A 464 -25.88 -4.98 -25.82
C GLU A 464 -25.34 -3.84 -26.70
N PHE A 465 -24.12 -3.37 -26.42
CA PHE A 465 -23.43 -2.39 -27.26
C PHE A 465 -23.15 -2.95 -28.66
N LEU A 466 -22.76 -4.21 -28.76
CA LEU A 466 -22.58 -4.88 -30.06
C LEU A 466 -23.90 -5.04 -30.80
N GLU A 467 -24.98 -5.42 -30.11
CA GLU A 467 -26.31 -5.66 -30.71
C GLU A 467 -26.91 -4.42 -31.37
N ARG A 468 -26.64 -3.22 -30.85
CA ARG A 468 -27.11 -1.94 -31.41
C ARG A 468 -26.16 -1.29 -32.43
N SER A 469 -25.07 -1.98 -32.77
CA SER A 469 -23.98 -1.48 -33.62
C SER A 469 -23.95 -2.12 -35.00
N ASP A 470 -23.83 -1.29 -36.05
CA ASP A 470 -23.71 -1.75 -37.44
C ASP A 470 -22.26 -2.04 -37.86
N GLY A 471 -21.32 -1.89 -36.93
CA GLY A 471 -19.88 -1.99 -37.13
C GLY A 471 -19.17 -1.30 -35.98
N LEU A 472 -17.90 -1.65 -35.75
CA LEU A 472 -17.04 -0.98 -34.78
C LEU A 472 -15.89 -0.28 -35.49
N LYS A 473 -15.48 0.84 -34.96
CA LYS A 473 -14.19 1.48 -35.21
C LYS A 473 -13.35 1.35 -33.95
N ILE A 474 -12.19 0.71 -34.07
CA ILE A 474 -11.21 0.54 -33.00
C ILE A 474 -10.03 1.44 -33.32
N GLU A 475 -9.73 2.37 -32.42
CA GLU A 475 -8.60 3.30 -32.51
C GLU A 475 -7.61 2.94 -31.42
N LEU A 476 -6.36 2.69 -31.81
CA LEU A 476 -5.24 2.43 -30.92
C LEU A 476 -4.32 3.64 -30.99
N LEU A 477 -4.13 4.32 -29.86
CA LEU A 477 -3.47 5.61 -29.77
C LEU A 477 -2.30 5.52 -28.79
N ASN A 478 -1.34 6.43 -28.93
CA ASN A 478 -0.22 6.60 -27.99
C ASN A 478 0.63 5.34 -27.81
N PHE A 479 0.99 4.67 -28.91
CA PHE A 479 1.87 3.51 -28.82
C PHE A 479 3.23 3.92 -28.25
N PRO A 480 3.76 3.18 -27.25
CA PRO A 480 5.00 3.55 -26.62
C PRO A 480 6.16 3.47 -27.61
N THR A 481 7.10 4.40 -27.49
CA THR A 481 8.42 4.28 -28.08
C THR A 481 9.42 4.06 -26.96
N TYR A 482 10.09 2.91 -27.00
CA TYR A 482 11.14 2.57 -26.04
C TYR A 482 12.48 3.15 -26.50
N VAL A 483 13.20 3.75 -25.55
CA VAL A 483 14.55 4.26 -25.77
C VAL A 483 15.45 3.67 -24.70
N GLU A 484 16.39 2.84 -25.14
CA GLU A 484 17.43 2.31 -24.27
C GLU A 484 18.35 3.44 -23.84
N VAL A 485 18.63 3.49 -22.54
CA VAL A 485 19.62 4.41 -21.99
C VAL A 485 20.88 3.60 -21.77
N LYS A 486 21.97 3.95 -22.48
CA LYS A 486 23.29 3.36 -22.19
C LYS A 486 23.57 3.54 -20.69
N GLU A 487 23.66 2.42 -19.98
CA GLU A 487 23.71 2.34 -18.51
C GLU A 487 24.35 3.59 -17.88
N GLN A 488 23.50 4.49 -17.38
CA GLN A 488 23.97 5.73 -16.79
C GLN A 488 23.83 5.64 -15.29
N ALA A 489 24.96 5.35 -14.63
CA ALA A 489 25.03 5.37 -13.17
C ALA A 489 24.82 6.79 -12.63
N ILE A 490 23.92 6.90 -11.66
CA ILE A 490 23.51 8.13 -11.00
C ILE A 490 23.63 7.90 -9.50
N THR A 491 24.58 8.60 -8.89
CA THR A 491 24.70 8.65 -7.43
C THR A 491 24.08 9.95 -6.94
N VAL A 492 23.02 9.84 -6.16
CA VAL A 492 22.40 10.95 -5.45
C VAL A 492 22.96 10.98 -4.02
N PRO A 493 23.74 12.00 -3.62
CA PRO A 493 24.13 12.16 -2.23
C PRO A 493 22.89 12.53 -1.40
N ILE A 494 22.70 11.82 -0.28
CA ILE A 494 21.57 12.03 0.65
C ILE A 494 22.09 12.54 2.01
N ALA A 495 23.42 12.60 2.18
CA ALA A 495 24.08 13.06 3.40
C ALA A 495 23.83 14.55 3.71
N ALA A 496 23.66 14.80 5.01
CA ALA A 496 23.22 16.05 5.61
C ALA A 496 24.01 17.28 5.15
N THR A 497 23.31 18.33 4.74
CA THR A 497 23.77 19.68 5.09
C THR A 497 23.84 19.71 6.62
N GLU A 498 25.06 19.64 7.15
CA GLU A 498 25.33 20.03 8.54
C GLU A 498 24.83 21.48 8.69
N GLU A 499 23.76 21.69 9.46
CA GLU A 499 23.44 22.98 10.08
C GLU A 499 24.03 23.03 11.49
#